data_AF-A0A4D9F179-F1
#
_entry.id   AF-A0A4D9F179-F1
#
_cell.length_a   1.000
_cell.length_b   1.000
_cell.length_c   1.000
_cell.angle_alpha   90.00
_cell.angle_beta   90.00
_cell.angle_gamma   90.00
#
_symmetry.space_group_name_H-M   'P 1'
#
loop_
_entity.id
_entity.type
_entity.pdbx_description
1 polymer ?
#
loop_
_entity_poly.entity_id
_entity_poly.type
_entity_poly.pdbx_seq_one_letter_code
_entity_poly.pdbx_strand_id
1 'polypeptide(L)'
;MAELQMLLEEEIPSGKRALLESYQNLTRVADYCENNYIQAPDKRKALEETKAYTTQSLASVAYQINALANNVLQLLDIQASQLRRMESSINHISQTVDIHKEKVARREIGILTTNKNTSRTHKIIAPANMERPVRYIRKPIDYTVLDDVGHGVKVRIHVNFEDLFELNAVGILVEIKILSAWCGSEGLIQTYPGAAQAQSEIFMLRS
;
A
#
# COMPACT_ATOMS: atom_id res chain seq x y z
N MET A 1 -15.98 14.10 34.70
CA MET A 1 -16.02 15.48 35.26
C MET A 1 -16.76 15.49 36.58
N ALA A 2 -17.99 14.97 36.65
CA ALA A 2 -18.75 14.86 37.91
C ALA A 2 -17.99 14.12 39.02
N GLU A 3 -17.36 12.98 38.70
CA GLU A 3 -16.58 12.18 39.66
C GLU A 3 -15.37 12.93 40.23
N LEU A 4 -14.64 13.67 39.39
CA LEU A 4 -13.51 14.49 39.83
C LEU A 4 -13.96 15.63 40.76
N GLN A 5 -15.12 16.22 40.47
CA GLN A 5 -15.69 17.29 41.28
C GLN A 5 -16.12 16.78 42.65
N MET A 6 -16.80 15.64 42.71
CA MET A 6 -17.18 14.96 43.95
C MET A 6 -15.95 14.62 44.81
N LEU A 7 -14.88 14.08 44.21
CA LEU A 7 -13.62 13.80 44.90
C LEU A 7 -13.00 15.07 45.51
N LEU A 8 -12.96 16.16 44.75
CA LEU A 8 -12.34 17.43 45.16
C LEU A 8 -13.16 18.21 46.19
N GLU A 9 -14.47 18.29 46.02
CA GLU A 9 -15.35 19.17 46.81
C GLU A 9 -15.87 18.46 48.07
N GLU A 10 -16.06 17.13 48.01
CA GLU A 10 -16.72 16.38 49.07
C GLU A 10 -15.81 15.31 49.69
N GLU A 11 -15.42 14.28 48.94
CA GLU A 11 -14.88 13.05 49.53
C GLU A 11 -13.50 13.25 50.16
N ILE A 12 -12.55 13.88 49.46
CA ILE A 12 -11.19 14.13 49.98
C ILE A 12 -11.24 15.14 51.15
N PRO A 13 -11.94 16.29 51.05
CA PRO A 13 -12.10 17.19 52.18
C PRO A 13 -12.78 16.54 53.38
N SER A 14 -13.82 15.72 53.16
CA SER A 14 -14.52 14.99 54.21
C SER A 14 -13.60 13.98 54.90
N GLY A 15 -12.88 13.15 54.14
CA GLY A 15 -11.91 12.20 54.67
C GLY A 15 -10.79 12.88 55.47
N LYS A 16 -10.30 14.03 55.00
CA LYS A 16 -9.32 14.85 55.74
C LYS A 16 -9.90 15.41 57.05
N ARG A 17 -11.15 15.89 57.06
CA ARG A 17 -11.83 16.35 58.29
C ARG A 17 -12.01 15.19 59.27
N ALA A 18 -12.41 14.01 58.80
CA ALA A 18 -12.55 12.82 59.64
C ALA A 18 -11.23 12.42 60.30
N LEU A 19 -10.09 12.52 59.59
CA LEU A 19 -8.76 12.30 60.18
C LEU A 19 -8.39 13.35 61.24
N LEU A 20 -8.71 14.63 61.00
CA LEU A 20 -8.50 15.69 61.99
C LEU A 20 -9.34 15.49 63.24
N GLU A 21 -10.59 15.05 63.06
CA GLU A 21 -11.48 14.71 64.17
C GLU A 21 -10.96 13.49 64.94
N SER A 22 -10.52 12.45 64.21
CA SER A 22 -9.90 11.25 64.77
C SER A 22 -8.71 11.60 65.68
N TYR A 23 -7.84 12.52 65.26
CA TYR A 23 -6.74 13.02 66.09
C TYR A 23 -7.21 13.58 67.44
N GLN A 24 -8.24 14.44 67.43
CA GLN A 24 -8.80 15.01 68.67
C GLN A 24 -9.48 13.94 69.53
N ASN A 25 -10.24 13.04 68.91
CA ASN A 25 -10.97 11.98 69.59
C ASN A 25 -10.00 10.99 70.26
N LEU A 26 -8.93 10.60 69.59
CA LEU A 26 -7.91 9.70 70.13
C LEU A 26 -7.17 10.30 71.32
N THR A 27 -6.94 11.62 71.32
CA THR A 27 -6.37 12.32 72.48
C THR A 27 -7.28 12.16 73.70
N ARG A 28 -8.59 12.39 73.53
CA ARG A 28 -9.57 12.21 74.63
C ARG A 28 -9.71 10.75 75.07
N VAL A 29 -9.63 9.79 74.13
CA VAL A 29 -9.66 8.36 74.45
C VAL A 29 -8.43 7.97 75.27
N ALA A 30 -7.24 8.49 74.92
CA ALA A 30 -6.02 8.25 75.69
C ALA A 30 -6.15 8.80 77.12
N ASP A 31 -6.59 10.05 77.28
CA ASP A 31 -6.83 10.67 78.59
C ASP A 31 -7.86 9.87 79.40
N TYR A 32 -8.93 9.39 78.75
CA TYR A 32 -9.94 8.56 79.40
C TYR A 32 -9.36 7.22 79.87
N CYS A 33 -8.60 6.51 79.02
CA CYS A 33 -7.99 5.24 79.38
C CYS A 33 -7.03 5.38 80.57
N GLU A 34 -6.23 6.44 80.60
CA GLU A 34 -5.33 6.74 81.71
C GLU A 34 -6.12 7.01 83.01
N ASN A 35 -7.09 7.92 82.97
CA ASN A 35 -7.89 8.26 84.15
C ASN A 35 -8.72 7.08 84.66
N ASN A 36 -9.34 6.30 83.76
CA ASN A 36 -10.08 5.10 84.09
C ASN A 36 -9.16 4.07 84.76
N TYR A 37 -7.96 3.88 84.24
CA TYR A 37 -6.99 2.98 84.85
C TYR A 37 -6.57 3.44 86.24
N ILE A 38 -6.36 4.74 86.48
CA ILE A 38 -5.98 5.28 87.79
C ILE A 38 -7.13 5.14 88.81
N GLN A 39 -8.35 5.49 88.41
CA GLN A 39 -9.51 5.56 89.30
C GLN A 39 -10.20 4.21 89.53
N ALA A 40 -10.12 3.27 88.59
CA ALA A 40 -10.83 2.00 88.69
C ALA A 40 -10.32 1.12 89.86
N PRO A 41 -11.21 0.48 90.62
CA PRO A 41 -10.83 -0.47 91.68
C PRO A 41 -10.25 -1.77 91.12
N ASP A 42 -10.72 -2.22 89.94
CA ASP A 42 -10.20 -3.39 89.23
C ASP A 42 -9.32 -2.98 88.04
N LYS A 43 -8.00 -3.07 88.23
CA LYS A 43 -7.01 -2.71 87.21
C LYS A 43 -6.98 -3.68 86.02
N ARG A 44 -7.35 -4.95 86.21
CA ARG A 44 -7.37 -5.92 85.11
C ARG A 44 -8.47 -5.57 84.11
N LYS A 45 -9.66 -5.26 84.63
CA LYS A 45 -10.80 -4.85 83.79
C LYS A 45 -10.50 -3.55 83.03
N ALA A 46 -9.97 -2.52 83.71
CA ALA A 46 -9.63 -1.25 83.07
C ALA A 46 -8.55 -1.39 81.98
N LEU A 47 -7.58 -2.30 82.19
CA LEU A 47 -6.56 -2.60 81.17
C LEU A 47 -7.15 -3.30 79.94
N GLU A 48 -8.05 -4.27 80.13
CA GLU A 48 -8.71 -4.93 79.00
C GLU A 48 -9.57 -3.95 78.19
N GLU A 49 -10.26 -3.02 78.86
CA GLU A 49 -10.98 -1.94 78.20
C GLU A 49 -10.04 -1.02 77.40
N THR A 50 -8.88 -0.68 77.96
CA THR A 50 -7.84 0.10 77.25
C THR A 50 -7.31 -0.64 76.01
N LYS A 51 -7.09 -1.96 76.09
CA LYS A 51 -6.69 -2.77 74.92
C LYS A 51 -7.77 -2.78 73.83
N ALA A 52 -9.05 -2.83 74.22
CA ALA A 52 -10.16 -2.74 73.29
C ALA A 52 -10.17 -1.40 72.56
N TYR A 53 -10.06 -0.28 73.30
CA TYR A 53 -9.95 1.05 72.70
C TYR A 53 -8.72 1.20 71.81
N THR A 54 -7.58 0.62 72.19
CA THR A 54 -6.35 0.63 71.38
C THR A 54 -6.55 -0.08 70.04
N THR A 55 -7.17 -1.26 70.06
CA THR A 55 -7.46 -2.04 68.84
C THR A 55 -8.45 -1.31 67.93
N GLN A 56 -9.51 -0.75 68.50
CA GLN A 56 -10.50 0.04 67.76
C GLN A 56 -9.88 1.29 67.14
N SER A 57 -9.03 1.99 67.89
CA SER A 57 -8.32 3.19 67.44
C SER A 57 -7.41 2.89 66.25
N LEU A 58 -6.63 1.80 66.34
CA LEU A 58 -5.75 1.36 65.26
C LEU A 58 -6.55 1.03 64.00
N ALA A 59 -7.62 0.25 64.13
CA ALA A 59 -8.48 -0.12 63.00
C ALA A 59 -9.14 1.11 62.36
N SER A 60 -9.63 2.04 63.18
CA SER A 60 -10.30 3.27 62.71
C SER A 60 -9.36 4.16 61.90
N VAL A 61 -8.15 4.43 62.41
CA VAL A 61 -7.16 5.27 61.70
C VAL A 61 -6.69 4.60 60.42
N ALA A 62 -6.41 3.30 60.45
CA ALA A 62 -5.99 2.56 59.26
C ALA A 62 -7.06 2.63 58.15
N TYR A 63 -8.33 2.46 58.51
CA TYR A 63 -9.44 2.58 57.56
C TYR A 63 -9.54 3.99 56.96
N GLN A 64 -9.48 5.03 57.79
CA GLN A 64 -9.57 6.42 57.34
C GLN A 64 -8.42 6.80 56.39
N ILE A 65 -7.19 6.38 56.70
CA ILE A 65 -6.02 6.61 55.85
C ILE A 65 -6.18 5.86 54.52
N ASN A 66 -6.57 4.58 54.56
CA ASN A 66 -6.76 3.78 53.36
C ASN A 66 -7.85 4.37 52.45
N ALA A 67 -8.99 4.77 53.01
CA ALA A 67 -10.07 5.39 52.25
C ALA A 67 -9.61 6.69 51.56
N LEU A 68 -8.95 7.58 52.30
CA LEU A 68 -8.44 8.83 51.75
C LEU A 68 -7.37 8.60 50.66
N ALA A 69 -6.47 7.63 50.88
CA ALA A 69 -5.43 7.29 49.90
C ALA A 69 -6.03 6.80 48.58
N ASN A 70 -7.04 5.92 48.63
CA ASN A 70 -7.72 5.44 47.43
C ASN A 70 -8.40 6.59 46.66
N ASN A 71 -9.08 7.49 47.36
CA ASN A 71 -9.72 8.65 46.74
C ASN A 71 -8.69 9.58 46.07
N VAL A 72 -7.53 9.80 46.71
CA VAL A 72 -6.45 10.60 46.11
C VAL A 72 -5.86 9.91 44.88
N LEU A 73 -5.63 8.59 44.92
CA LEU A 73 -5.14 7.85 43.76
C LEU A 73 -6.13 7.93 42.58
N GLN A 74 -7.42 7.73 42.85
CA GLN A 74 -8.48 7.84 41.85
C GLN A 74 -8.53 9.24 41.23
N LEU A 75 -8.37 10.29 42.03
CA LEU A 75 -8.29 11.66 41.54
C LEU A 75 -7.11 11.85 40.57
N LEU A 76 -5.93 11.34 40.93
CA LEU A 76 -4.72 11.44 40.10
C LEU A 76 -4.86 10.67 38.79
N ASP A 77 -5.47 9.48 38.82
CA ASP A 77 -5.73 8.69 37.61
C ASP A 77 -6.70 9.40 36.65
N ILE A 78 -7.77 10.00 37.20
CA ILE A 78 -8.71 10.80 36.39
C ILE A 78 -8.00 11.98 35.75
N GLN A 79 -7.19 12.73 36.49
CA GLN A 79 -6.42 13.86 35.97
C GLN A 79 -5.40 13.43 34.91
N ALA A 80 -4.66 12.34 35.14
CA ALA A 80 -3.73 11.79 34.16
C ALA A 80 -4.45 11.42 32.85
N SER A 81 -5.64 10.81 32.94
CA SER A 81 -6.46 10.49 31.77
C SER A 81 -6.92 11.75 31.02
N GLN A 82 -7.27 12.82 31.74
CA GLN A 82 -7.68 14.09 31.16
C GLN A 82 -6.52 14.74 30.38
N LEU A 83 -5.32 14.75 30.96
CA LEU A 83 -4.13 15.26 30.29
C LEU A 83 -3.81 14.50 29.00
N ARG A 84 -3.89 13.16 29.01
CA ARG A 84 -3.69 12.34 27.79
C ARG A 84 -4.69 12.67 26.69
N ARG A 85 -5.98 12.89 27.03
CA ARG A 85 -7.00 13.30 26.05
C ARG A 85 -6.74 14.71 25.52
N MET A 86 -6.31 15.62 26.40
CA MET A 86 -5.99 17.00 26.04
C MET A 86 -4.76 17.06 25.12
N GLU A 87 -3.72 16.27 25.42
CA GLU A 87 -2.53 16.11 24.57
C GLU A 87 -2.92 15.61 23.16
N SER A 88 -3.75 14.57 23.07
CA SER A 88 -4.24 14.08 21.78
C SER A 88 -5.01 15.16 20.99
N SER A 89 -5.85 15.94 21.68
CA SER A 89 -6.58 17.05 21.07
C SER A 89 -5.61 18.14 20.54
N ILE A 90 -4.58 18.46 21.31
CA ILE A 90 -3.52 19.40 20.92
C ILE A 90 -2.74 18.87 19.71
N ASN A 91 -2.43 17.58 19.67
CA ASN A 91 -1.75 16.96 18.53
C ASN A 91 -2.57 17.08 17.24
N HIS A 92 -3.89 16.88 17.29
CA HIS A 92 -4.76 17.09 16.13
C HIS A 92 -4.80 18.56 15.68
N ILE A 93 -4.79 19.50 16.63
CA ILE A 93 -4.70 20.94 16.33
C ILE A 93 -3.36 21.24 15.65
N SER A 94 -2.25 20.73 16.18
CA SER A 94 -0.92 20.91 15.61
C SER A 94 -0.88 20.42 14.16
N GLN A 95 -1.35 19.20 13.90
CA GLN A 95 -1.42 18.65 12.54
C GLN A 95 -2.28 19.52 11.61
N THR A 96 -3.41 20.03 12.10
CA THR A 96 -4.28 20.92 11.32
C THR A 96 -3.57 22.22 10.95
N VAL A 97 -2.82 22.80 11.89
CA VAL A 97 -2.02 24.00 11.67
C VAL A 97 -0.88 23.72 10.69
N ASP A 98 -0.16 22.62 10.84
CA ASP A 98 0.94 22.23 9.93
C ASP A 98 0.43 22.04 8.50
N ILE A 99 -0.68 21.31 8.33
CA ILE A 99 -1.35 21.15 7.04
C ILE A 99 -1.78 22.50 6.48
N HIS A 100 -2.31 23.40 7.31
CA HIS A 100 -2.71 24.72 6.87
C HIS A 100 -1.52 25.56 6.41
N LYS A 101 -0.42 25.57 7.18
CA LYS A 101 0.82 26.28 6.84
C LYS A 101 1.40 25.78 5.53
N GLU A 102 1.50 24.46 5.36
CA GLU A 102 1.96 23.85 4.11
C GLU A 102 1.03 24.19 2.92
N LYS A 103 -0.29 24.16 3.11
CA LYS A 103 -1.26 24.54 2.06
C LYS A 103 -1.12 26.00 1.65
N VAL A 104 -0.88 26.91 2.59
CA VAL A 104 -0.66 28.34 2.30
C VAL A 104 0.63 28.51 1.50
N ALA A 105 1.74 27.90 1.96
CA ALA A 105 3.01 27.94 1.24
C ALA A 105 2.90 27.35 -0.18
N ARG A 106 2.22 26.21 -0.34
CA ARG A 106 1.96 25.60 -1.67
C ARG A 106 1.10 26.48 -2.56
N ARG A 107 0.13 27.21 -2.00
CA ARG A 107 -0.67 28.18 -2.76
C ARG A 107 0.19 29.33 -3.27
N GLU A 108 1.08 29.87 -2.44
CA GLU A 108 1.98 30.95 -2.82
C GLU A 108 2.93 30.53 -3.95
N ILE A 109 3.60 29.38 -3.83
CA ILE A 109 4.46 28.88 -4.91
C ILE A 109 3.65 28.45 -6.14
N GLY A 110 2.43 27.97 -5.94
CA GLY A 110 1.52 27.53 -7.02
C GLY A 110 1.21 28.64 -8.03
N ILE A 111 1.14 29.90 -7.59
CA ILE A 111 0.94 31.08 -8.46
C ILE A 111 2.08 31.20 -9.49
N LEU A 112 3.30 30.78 -9.12
CA LEU A 112 4.49 30.86 -9.96
C LEU A 112 4.71 29.62 -10.82
N THR A 113 3.78 28.66 -10.79
CA THR A 113 3.89 27.40 -11.53
C THR A 113 2.87 27.28 -12.65
N THR A 114 3.20 26.51 -13.67
CA THR A 114 2.28 26.06 -14.72
C THR A 114 2.56 24.59 -15.03
N ASN A 115 1.59 23.89 -15.61
CA ASN A 115 1.74 22.49 -15.94
C ASN A 115 2.86 22.28 -16.98
N LYS A 116 3.78 21.35 -16.69
CA LYS A 116 4.74 20.88 -17.69
C LYS A 116 4.11 19.73 -18.47
N ASN A 117 3.76 19.96 -19.73
CA ASN A 117 3.21 18.95 -20.63
C ASN A 117 4.28 17.96 -21.11
N THR A 118 4.76 17.11 -20.20
CA THR A 118 5.72 16.05 -20.51
C THR A 118 4.97 14.78 -20.93
N SER A 119 4.99 14.47 -22.22
CA SER A 119 4.53 13.17 -22.72
C SER A 119 5.70 12.19 -22.75
N ARG A 120 5.42 10.91 -22.51
CA ARG A 120 6.41 9.84 -22.63
C ARG A 120 6.13 9.08 -23.93
N THR A 121 7.10 9.08 -24.85
CA THR A 121 7.01 8.34 -26.11
C THR A 121 8.05 7.24 -26.17
N HIS A 122 7.76 6.19 -26.94
CA HIS A 122 8.75 5.18 -27.26
C HIS A 122 9.76 5.75 -28.26
N LYS A 123 11.03 5.34 -28.13
CA LYS A 123 12.12 5.79 -29.03
C LYS A 123 11.86 5.40 -30.49
N ILE A 124 11.17 4.29 -30.71
CA ILE A 124 10.76 3.80 -32.03
C ILE A 124 9.29 3.47 -31.93
N ILE A 125 8.48 4.06 -32.81
CA ILE A 125 7.06 3.77 -32.97
C ILE A 125 6.92 3.21 -34.38
N ALA A 126 6.75 1.89 -34.49
CA ALA A 126 6.53 1.26 -35.79
C ALA A 126 5.17 1.70 -36.35
N PRO A 127 5.07 1.96 -37.67
CA PRO A 127 3.78 2.24 -38.29
C PRO A 127 2.82 1.05 -38.14
N ALA A 128 1.52 1.33 -38.00
CA ALA A 128 0.50 0.29 -37.80
C ALA A 128 0.42 -0.71 -38.97
N ASN A 129 0.67 -0.23 -40.19
CA ASN A 129 0.78 -1.07 -41.38
C ASN A 129 2.25 -1.18 -41.77
N MET A 130 2.86 -2.33 -41.52
CA MET A 130 4.18 -2.64 -42.07
C MET A 130 4.05 -2.92 -43.57
N GLU A 131 4.94 -2.33 -44.37
CA GLU A 131 4.99 -2.57 -45.81
C GLU A 131 5.21 -4.07 -46.08
N ARG A 132 4.39 -4.64 -46.97
CA ARG A 132 4.48 -6.07 -47.30
C ARG A 132 5.67 -6.28 -48.24
N PRO A 133 6.60 -7.20 -47.94
CA PRO A 133 7.68 -7.52 -48.85
C PRO A 133 7.14 -7.96 -50.22
N VAL A 134 7.46 -7.22 -51.28
CA VAL A 134 7.03 -7.55 -52.66
C VAL A 134 8.06 -8.45 -53.31
N ARG A 135 7.62 -9.60 -53.83
CA ARG A 135 8.49 -10.54 -54.55
C ARG A 135 8.92 -9.96 -55.88
N TYR A 136 10.21 -10.05 -56.19
CA TYR A 136 10.74 -9.67 -57.49
C TYR A 136 10.16 -10.54 -58.62
N ILE A 137 9.77 -9.91 -59.73
CA ILE A 137 9.28 -10.56 -60.95
C ILE A 137 9.99 -9.90 -62.13
N ARG A 138 10.67 -10.69 -62.97
CA ARG A 138 11.27 -10.20 -64.22
C ARG A 138 10.15 -9.78 -65.17
N LYS A 139 10.16 -8.51 -65.59
CA LYS A 139 9.28 -7.99 -66.65
C LYS A 139 10.17 -7.48 -67.80
N PRO A 140 9.88 -7.81 -69.07
CA PRO A 140 10.60 -7.24 -70.21
C PRO A 140 10.41 -5.72 -70.26
N ILE A 141 11.28 -5.03 -70.99
CA ILE A 141 11.17 -3.57 -71.17
C ILE A 141 9.89 -3.28 -71.94
N ASP A 142 8.97 -2.57 -71.30
CA ASP A 142 7.74 -2.10 -71.91
C ASP A 142 7.89 -0.62 -72.28
N TYR A 143 7.99 -0.35 -73.58
CA TYR A 143 8.12 1.01 -74.11
C TYR A 143 6.79 1.78 -74.12
N THR A 144 5.66 1.14 -73.76
CA THR A 144 4.31 1.73 -73.80
C THR A 144 3.79 2.19 -72.44
N VAL A 145 4.50 1.87 -71.33
CA VAL A 145 4.04 2.14 -69.95
C VAL A 145 3.83 3.63 -69.64
N LEU A 146 4.40 4.52 -70.45
CA LEU A 146 4.26 5.98 -70.33
C LEU A 146 3.44 6.60 -71.46
N ASP A 147 2.89 5.83 -72.39
CA ASP A 147 2.15 6.36 -73.55
C ASP A 147 0.86 7.09 -73.16
N ASP A 148 0.31 6.80 -71.98
CA ASP A 148 -0.87 7.47 -71.45
C ASP A 148 -0.52 8.64 -70.51
N VAL A 149 0.77 8.95 -70.33
CA VAL A 149 1.26 10.08 -69.53
C VAL A 149 1.67 11.24 -70.46
N GLY A 150 0.86 12.30 -70.53
CA GLY A 150 1.14 13.48 -71.36
C GLY A 150 0.63 13.32 -72.81
N HIS A 151 1.44 13.74 -73.80
CA HIS A 151 1.14 13.57 -75.23
C HIS A 151 1.91 12.38 -75.80
N GLY A 152 1.56 11.18 -75.37
CA GLY A 152 2.25 9.96 -75.77
C GLY A 152 2.09 9.65 -77.26
N VAL A 153 3.16 9.14 -77.87
CA VAL A 153 3.21 8.74 -79.28
C VAL A 153 3.18 7.22 -79.33
N LYS A 154 2.01 6.66 -79.66
CA LYS A 154 1.81 5.22 -79.75
C LYS A 154 2.46 4.69 -81.03
N VAL A 155 3.42 3.77 -80.88
CA VAL A 155 4.07 3.11 -82.02
C VAL A 155 3.07 2.12 -82.65
N ARG A 156 2.54 2.43 -83.83
CA ARG A 156 1.75 1.48 -84.63
C ARG A 156 2.71 0.58 -85.43
N ILE A 157 2.94 -0.63 -84.96
CA ILE A 157 3.69 -1.64 -85.72
C ILE A 157 2.73 -2.28 -86.73
N HIS A 158 2.94 -2.06 -88.02
CA HIS A 158 2.40 -2.92 -89.08
C HIS A 158 3.24 -4.19 -89.11
N VAL A 159 2.66 -5.36 -88.82
CA VAL A 159 3.37 -6.64 -88.88
C VAL A 159 3.43 -7.08 -90.35
N ASN A 160 4.63 -7.12 -90.95
CA ASN A 160 4.89 -7.88 -92.18
C ASN A 160 5.43 -9.27 -91.78
N PHE A 161 4.93 -10.31 -92.45
CA PHE A 161 4.87 -11.70 -91.98
C PHE A 161 6.08 -12.59 -92.38
N GLU A 162 7.23 -12.05 -92.83
CA GLU A 162 8.28 -12.87 -93.49
C GLU A 162 9.59 -13.18 -92.72
N ASP A 163 9.93 -12.52 -91.61
CA ASP A 163 11.24 -12.75 -90.94
C ASP A 163 11.22 -13.74 -89.76
N LEU A 164 10.19 -14.57 -89.62
CA LEU A 164 10.04 -15.47 -88.45
C LEU A 164 10.69 -16.86 -88.58
N PHE A 165 11.48 -17.16 -89.63
CA PHE A 165 11.85 -18.56 -89.95
C PHE A 165 13.31 -19.02 -89.77
N GLU A 166 14.29 -18.16 -89.46
CA GLU A 166 15.72 -18.63 -89.39
C GLU A 166 16.31 -18.88 -87.99
N LEU A 167 15.59 -18.65 -86.89
CA LEU A 167 16.12 -18.89 -85.53
C LEU A 167 15.55 -20.12 -84.81
N ASN A 168 14.64 -20.87 -85.43
CA ASN A 168 14.06 -22.09 -84.84
C ASN A 168 14.81 -23.40 -85.17
N ALA A 169 15.91 -23.37 -85.94
CA ALA A 169 16.63 -24.59 -86.34
C ALA A 169 17.83 -24.96 -85.45
N VAL A 170 18.36 -24.04 -84.63
CA VAL A 170 19.57 -24.29 -83.80
C VAL A 170 19.23 -24.49 -82.31
N GLY A 171 18.09 -24.00 -81.82
CA GLY A 171 17.70 -24.14 -80.41
C GLY A 171 17.03 -25.48 -80.05
N ILE A 172 16.25 -26.06 -80.97
CA ILE A 172 15.44 -27.26 -80.70
C ILE A 172 16.27 -28.55 -80.67
N LEU A 173 17.48 -28.57 -81.26
CA LEU A 173 18.36 -29.74 -81.24
C LEU A 173 19.17 -29.90 -79.95
N VAL A 174 19.29 -28.86 -79.12
CA VAL A 174 20.03 -28.91 -77.83
C VAL A 174 19.12 -29.39 -76.70
N GLU A 175 17.82 -29.10 -76.72
CA GLU A 175 16.87 -29.55 -75.70
C GLU A 175 16.48 -31.04 -75.83
N ILE A 176 16.50 -31.61 -77.03
CA ILE A 176 16.17 -33.04 -77.24
C ILE A 176 17.32 -33.98 -76.84
N LYS A 177 18.57 -33.49 -76.80
CA LYS A 177 19.74 -34.30 -76.39
C LYS A 177 19.98 -34.29 -74.88
N ILE A 178 19.43 -33.33 -74.14
CA ILE A 178 19.50 -33.25 -72.67
C ILE A 178 18.34 -34.05 -72.03
N LEU A 179 17.17 -34.12 -72.68
CA LEU A 179 16.01 -34.88 -72.19
C LEU A 179 16.08 -36.40 -72.41
N SER A 180 17.04 -36.91 -73.19
CA SER A 180 17.24 -38.37 -73.40
C SER A 180 18.36 -38.98 -72.53
N ALA A 181 19.13 -38.17 -71.80
CA ALA A 181 20.22 -38.65 -70.93
C ALA A 181 19.85 -38.72 -69.43
N TRP A 182 18.64 -38.28 -69.04
CA TRP A 182 18.17 -38.27 -67.64
C TRP A 182 16.96 -39.19 -67.38
N CYS A 183 16.59 -40.01 -68.36
CA CYS A 183 15.63 -41.10 -68.20
C CYS A 183 16.37 -42.43 -68.30
N GLY A 184 16.94 -42.89 -67.19
CA GLY A 184 17.56 -44.21 -67.10
C GLY A 184 18.37 -44.39 -65.83
N SER A 185 17.97 -45.38 -65.03
CA SER A 185 18.68 -46.01 -63.89
C SER A 185 18.28 -45.54 -62.49
N GLU A 186 17.23 -46.21 -61.99
CA GLU A 186 16.90 -46.44 -60.59
C GLU A 186 18.08 -47.04 -59.80
N GLY A 187 18.14 -46.81 -58.48
CA GLY A 187 18.86 -47.70 -57.57
C GLY A 187 19.28 -47.13 -56.21
N LEU A 188 18.49 -47.47 -55.18
CA LEU A 188 18.84 -47.63 -53.75
C LEU A 188 19.31 -46.37 -52.97
N ILE A 189 18.86 -46.05 -51.75
CA ILE A 189 18.78 -46.86 -50.52
C ILE A 189 17.69 -46.30 -49.58
N GLN A 190 16.83 -47.18 -49.06
CA GLN A 190 16.03 -47.01 -47.84
C GLN A 190 16.93 -47.14 -46.59
N THR A 191 16.67 -46.40 -45.50
CA THR A 191 16.19 -46.95 -44.22
C THR A 191 16.05 -45.88 -43.11
N TYR A 192 14.93 -45.98 -42.40
CA TYR A 192 14.38 -45.29 -41.22
C TYR A 192 15.16 -45.57 -39.91
N PRO A 193 14.71 -45.24 -38.65
CA PRO A 193 13.44 -44.65 -38.16
C PRO A 193 13.56 -43.56 -37.04
N GLY A 194 12.55 -42.70 -36.82
CA GLY A 194 11.47 -42.88 -35.80
C GLY A 194 11.61 -41.77 -34.72
N ALA A 195 10.63 -41.14 -34.10
CA ALA A 195 9.18 -41.28 -33.94
C ALA A 195 8.64 -39.87 -33.59
N ALA A 196 7.55 -39.38 -34.18
CA ALA A 196 6.17 -39.48 -33.69
C ALA A 196 5.84 -38.64 -32.43
N GLN A 197 4.69 -37.94 -32.54
CA GLN A 197 3.83 -37.34 -31.49
C GLN A 197 4.30 -36.02 -30.86
N ALA A 198 3.43 -35.06 -30.52
CA ALA A 198 2.03 -34.77 -30.77
C ALA A 198 1.74 -33.42 -30.08
N GLN A 199 0.72 -32.71 -30.57
CA GLN A 199 -0.13 -31.74 -29.84
C GLN A 199 0.44 -30.37 -29.44
N SER A 200 -0.10 -29.37 -30.15
CA SER A 200 -0.88 -28.26 -29.58
C SER A 200 -1.04 -28.23 -28.05
N GLU A 201 -0.60 -27.15 -27.41
CA GLU A 201 -1.34 -26.30 -26.46
C GLU A 201 -0.39 -25.17 -25.95
N ILE A 202 -0.69 -23.90 -26.28
CA ILE A 202 -1.22 -22.84 -25.40
C ILE A 202 -0.13 -21.95 -24.74
N PHE A 203 -0.12 -20.71 -25.23
CA PHE A 203 -0.02 -19.42 -24.53
C PHE A 203 0.38 -19.37 -23.03
N MET A 204 1.30 -18.45 -22.71
CA MET A 204 1.40 -17.60 -21.49
C MET A 204 0.61 -18.00 -20.23
N LEU A 205 1.30 -18.12 -19.08
CA LEU A 205 1.18 -17.20 -17.92
C LEU A 205 1.99 -17.65 -16.69
N ARG A 206 2.71 -16.68 -16.12
CA ARG A 206 2.87 -16.49 -14.67
C ARG A 206 1.48 -16.24 -14.06
N SER A 207 1.07 -17.04 -13.08
CA SER A 207 0.79 -16.61 -11.72
C SER A 207 0.79 -17.80 -10.78
#